data_AF-A0A090WTI2-F1
#
_entry.id   AF-A0A090WTI2-F1
#
_cell.length_a   1.000
_cell.length_b   1.000
_cell.length_c   1.000
_cell.angle_alpha   90.00
_cell.angle_beta   90.00
_cell.angle_gamma   90.00
#
_symmetry.space_group_name_H-M   'P 1'
#
loop_
_entity.id
_entity.type
_entity.pdbx_description
1 polymer ?
#
loop_
_entity_poly.entity_id
_entity_poly.type
_entity_poly.pdbx_seq_one_letter_code
_entity_poly.pdbx_strand_id
1 'polypeptide(L)'
;MKLAEKKSNEIIERVSVENYVDTTFTAKFKAWEAGGKKTPKPYPSTHPSLDKQLPATLYNGMLSAIMPFKIKGGVLWYQGESNSHFLEEEYRGYFTALIKSWRADWNQEDLPFYWMQLANYEVPDKRSDLGWASVNNQLRQSLKLAHTGMAVLYDIGEAKDVHPHNKMDAGKRLALWALKNDYNVEVSAVSGPLYHSHKIKRNKIQITFSEVGEGLIVGHKHLLNPVSEVKNQPLKWFEIKGKDGEWYSAQAKIISKNKVEVWSEEGLMPMAVRYAWSSNPEGANLYNNHGLPASVFLTE
;
A
#
# COMPACT_ATOMS: atom_id res chain seq x y z
N MET A 1 14.78 -11.19 -0.03
CA MET A 1 14.69 -11.67 1.37
C MET A 1 13.21 -12.00 1.61
N LYS A 2 12.86 -13.27 1.84
CA LYS A 2 11.46 -13.64 2.12
C LYS A 2 11.14 -13.17 3.54
N LEU A 3 10.33 -12.11 3.68
CA LEU A 3 9.71 -11.76 4.95
C LEU A 3 8.86 -12.97 5.38
N ALA A 4 9.30 -13.67 6.41
CA ALA A 4 8.53 -14.74 7.02
C ALA A 4 7.34 -14.10 7.75
N GLU A 5 6.13 -14.46 7.34
CA GLU A 5 4.91 -14.00 8.02
C GLU A 5 4.94 -14.55 9.46
N LYS A 6 5.09 -13.64 10.43
CA LYS A 6 5.06 -13.97 11.84
C LYS A 6 3.63 -14.38 12.19
N LYS A 7 3.40 -15.68 12.41
CA LYS A 7 2.10 -16.16 12.91
C LYS A 7 1.93 -15.66 14.35
N SER A 8 1.11 -14.63 14.53
CA SER A 8 0.56 -14.30 15.84
C SER A 8 -0.52 -15.33 16.17
N ASN A 9 -0.34 -16.07 17.27
CA ASN A 9 -1.32 -16.99 17.83
C ASN A 9 -2.09 -16.36 19.00
N GLU A 10 -1.97 -15.04 19.21
CA GLU A 10 -2.72 -14.37 20.28
C GLU A 10 -4.19 -14.29 19.90
N ILE A 11 -5.00 -15.13 20.54
CA ILE A 11 -6.45 -15.04 20.48
C ILE A 11 -6.83 -13.78 21.26
N ILE A 12 -7.28 -12.75 20.56
CA ILE A 12 -7.90 -11.59 21.20
C ILE A 12 -9.26 -12.05 21.73
N GLU A 13 -9.39 -12.19 23.05
CA GLU A 13 -10.68 -12.50 23.67
C GLU A 13 -11.70 -11.41 23.35
N ARG A 14 -12.91 -11.82 22.95
CA ARG A 14 -14.03 -10.90 22.76
C ARG A 14 -14.49 -10.40 24.12
N VAL A 15 -14.14 -9.17 24.47
CA VAL A 15 -14.61 -8.54 25.70
C VAL A 15 -15.99 -7.93 25.45
N SER A 16 -17.02 -8.41 26.15
CA SER A 16 -18.31 -7.72 26.19
C SER A 16 -18.13 -6.37 26.87
N VAL A 17 -18.55 -5.30 26.20
CA VAL A 17 -18.47 -3.92 26.71
C VAL A 17 -19.32 -3.74 27.97
N GLU A 18 -20.43 -4.47 28.10
CA GLU A 18 -21.33 -4.39 29.26
C GLU A 18 -20.66 -4.84 30.57
N ASN A 19 -19.65 -5.72 30.49
CA ASN A 19 -18.92 -6.25 31.64
C ASN A 19 -17.44 -5.83 31.63
N TYR A 20 -17.10 -4.74 30.93
CA TYR A 20 -15.72 -4.29 30.85
C TYR A 20 -15.19 -3.91 32.23
N VAL A 21 -14.11 -4.57 32.64
CA VAL A 21 -13.30 -4.22 33.81
C VAL A 21 -11.89 -3.95 33.33
N ASP A 22 -11.34 -2.77 33.67
CA ASP A 22 -9.94 -2.46 33.38
C ASP A 22 -9.02 -3.22 34.34
N THR A 23 -8.78 -4.50 34.02
CA THR A 23 -7.92 -5.39 34.79
C THR A 23 -6.47 -4.93 34.81
N THR A 24 -6.02 -4.26 33.75
CA THR A 24 -4.66 -3.70 33.64
C THR A 24 -4.48 -2.55 34.62
N PHE A 25 -5.40 -1.58 34.64
CA PHE A 25 -5.41 -0.53 35.65
C PHE A 25 -5.55 -1.11 37.05
N THR A 26 -6.48 -2.05 37.26
CA THR A 26 -6.70 -2.67 38.57
C THR A 26 -5.42 -3.32 39.11
N ALA A 27 -4.68 -4.05 38.26
CA ALA A 27 -3.41 -4.66 38.63
C ALA A 27 -2.33 -3.60 38.94
N LYS A 28 -2.18 -2.59 38.07
CA LYS A 28 -1.22 -1.48 38.27
C LYS A 28 -1.52 -0.69 39.53
N PHE A 29 -2.79 -0.42 39.81
CA PHE A 29 -3.25 0.31 40.98
C PHE A 29 -2.94 -0.46 42.27
N LYS A 30 -3.28 -1.76 42.33
CA LYS A 30 -2.93 -2.62 43.46
C LYS A 30 -1.42 -2.68 43.70
N ALA A 31 -0.62 -2.80 42.64
CA ALA A 31 0.84 -2.80 42.74
C ALA A 31 1.39 -1.45 43.24
N TRP A 32 0.81 -0.33 42.78
CA TRP A 32 1.18 1.01 43.23
C TRP A 32 0.87 1.23 44.72
N GLU A 33 -0.28 0.76 45.20
CA GLU A 33 -0.64 0.79 46.62
C GLU A 33 0.31 -0.06 47.47
N ALA A 34 0.57 -1.30 47.05
CA ALA A 34 1.50 -2.21 47.72
C ALA A 34 2.95 -1.68 47.73
N GLY A 35 3.34 -0.95 46.68
CA GLY A 35 4.66 -0.30 46.54
C GLY A 35 4.82 0.98 47.35
N GLY A 36 3.85 1.35 48.20
CA GLY A 36 3.92 2.53 49.06
C GLY A 36 3.80 3.85 48.30
N LYS A 37 3.16 3.85 47.14
CA LYS A 37 2.79 5.08 46.40
C LYS A 37 3.97 5.96 45.98
N LYS A 38 5.15 5.36 45.78
CA LYS A 38 6.41 6.07 45.45
C LYS A 38 6.53 6.54 44.00
N THR A 39 5.73 5.97 43.10
CA THR A 39 5.68 6.36 41.68
C THR A 39 4.40 7.17 41.39
N PRO A 40 4.26 7.80 40.21
CA PRO A 40 3.00 8.44 39.84
C PRO A 40 1.82 7.46 39.92
N LYS A 41 0.68 7.95 40.44
CA LYS A 41 -0.56 7.18 40.53
C LYS A 41 -0.96 6.70 39.13
N PRO A 42 -1.25 5.40 38.92
CA PRO A 42 -1.79 4.91 37.67
C PRO A 42 -3.12 5.58 37.35
N TYR A 43 -3.43 5.75 36.07
CA TYR A 43 -4.72 6.23 35.59
C TYR A 43 -5.48 5.08 34.92
N PRO A 44 -6.82 5.04 35.02
CA PRO A 44 -7.64 4.12 34.25
C PRO A 44 -7.38 4.29 32.75
N SER A 45 -7.39 3.19 32.02
CA SER A 45 -7.44 3.20 30.56
C SER A 45 -8.78 3.79 30.10
N THR A 46 -8.80 4.35 28.89
CA THR A 46 -10.05 4.77 28.27
C THR A 46 -10.97 3.56 28.11
N HIS A 47 -12.25 3.73 28.46
CA HIS A 47 -13.25 2.68 28.27
C HIS A 47 -13.30 2.26 26.79
N PRO A 48 -13.36 0.97 26.44
CA PRO A 48 -13.24 0.54 25.04
C PRO A 48 -14.30 1.12 24.10
N SER A 49 -15.51 1.40 24.59
CA SER A 49 -16.55 2.07 23.79
C SER A 49 -16.20 3.51 23.40
N LEU A 50 -15.20 4.12 24.05
CA LEU A 50 -14.74 5.48 23.81
C LEU A 50 -13.35 5.53 23.16
N ASP A 51 -12.69 4.37 23.00
CA ASP A 51 -11.34 4.29 22.44
C ASP A 51 -11.32 3.63 21.06
N LYS A 52 -11.31 4.49 20.04
CA LYS A 52 -11.21 4.10 18.63
C LYS A 52 -9.84 3.53 18.22
N GLN A 53 -8.83 3.60 19.07
CA GLN A 53 -7.50 3.04 18.80
C GLN A 53 -7.35 1.59 19.28
N LEU A 54 -8.28 1.09 20.09
CA LEU A 54 -8.24 -0.31 20.49
C LEU A 54 -8.53 -1.23 19.30
N PRO A 55 -7.85 -2.39 19.21
CA PRO A 55 -8.12 -3.39 18.19
C PRO A 55 -9.60 -3.74 18.12
N ALA A 56 -10.10 -3.87 16.90
CA ALA A 56 -11.50 -4.20 16.58
C ALA A 56 -12.57 -3.18 17.01
N THR A 57 -12.26 -2.08 17.71
CA THR A 57 -13.30 -1.07 18.07
C THR A 57 -14.00 -0.53 16.83
N LEU A 58 -13.26 -0.11 15.80
CA LEU A 58 -13.86 0.41 14.56
C LEU A 58 -14.65 -0.68 13.80
N TYR A 59 -14.15 -1.91 13.77
CA TYR A 59 -14.84 -3.03 13.15
C TYR A 59 -16.18 -3.29 13.85
N ASN A 60 -16.19 -3.41 15.18
CA ASN A 60 -17.40 -3.66 15.95
C ASN A 60 -18.36 -2.46 15.91
N GLY A 61 -17.84 -1.25 16.07
CA GLY A 61 -18.65 -0.03 16.12
C GLY A 61 -19.24 0.41 14.78
N MET A 62 -18.64 0.03 13.65
CA MET A 62 -19.07 0.46 12.32
C MET A 62 -19.50 -0.69 11.41
N LEU A 63 -18.68 -1.74 11.28
CA LEU A 63 -18.92 -2.79 10.30
C LEU A 63 -19.92 -3.83 10.79
N SER A 64 -19.82 -4.25 12.05
CA SER A 64 -20.73 -5.29 12.58
C SER A 64 -22.21 -4.90 12.45
N ALA A 65 -22.52 -3.60 12.59
CA ALA A 65 -23.86 -3.05 12.47
C ALA A 65 -24.43 -3.14 11.04
N ILE A 66 -23.57 -3.21 10.02
CA ILE A 66 -23.99 -3.25 8.60
C ILE A 66 -23.82 -4.63 7.97
N MET A 67 -23.26 -5.61 8.68
CA MET A 67 -23.09 -6.99 8.19
C MET A 67 -24.37 -7.66 7.67
N PRO A 68 -25.59 -7.38 8.20
CA PRO A 68 -26.82 -7.95 7.64
C PRO A 68 -27.13 -7.49 6.21
N PHE A 69 -26.51 -6.41 5.71
CA PHE A 69 -26.72 -5.90 4.35
C PHE A 69 -25.78 -6.57 3.34
N LYS A 70 -26.32 -6.90 2.17
CA LYS A 70 -25.52 -7.37 1.03
C LYS A 70 -24.66 -6.24 0.47
N ILE A 71 -23.41 -6.55 0.14
CA ILE A 71 -22.52 -5.63 -0.56
C ILE A 71 -22.77 -5.74 -2.06
N LYS A 72 -22.87 -4.58 -2.74
CA LYS A 72 -22.91 -4.51 -4.21
C LYS A 72 -21.65 -3.81 -4.71
N GLY A 73 -21.03 -4.36 -5.75
CA GLY A 73 -19.75 -3.90 -6.26
C GLY A 73 -18.62 -4.49 -5.41
N GLY A 74 -18.36 -3.94 -4.23
CA GLY A 74 -17.32 -4.47 -3.35
C GLY A 74 -16.94 -3.49 -2.24
N VAL A 75 -15.77 -3.73 -1.66
CA VAL A 75 -15.19 -2.87 -0.62
C VAL A 75 -14.15 -1.94 -1.24
N LEU A 76 -14.22 -0.65 -0.89
CA LEU A 76 -13.18 0.32 -1.19
C LEU A 76 -12.35 0.59 0.08
N TRP A 77 -11.03 0.46 -0.02
CA TRP A 77 -10.11 0.61 1.11
C TRP A 77 -9.01 1.62 0.79
N TYR A 78 -8.84 2.61 1.65
CA TYR A 78 -7.70 3.52 1.57
C TYR A 78 -7.17 3.77 2.98
N GLN A 79 -6.09 3.09 3.32
CA GLN A 79 -5.39 3.21 4.58
C GLN A 79 -3.96 2.66 4.39
N GLY A 80 -3.03 3.12 5.22
CA GLY A 80 -1.69 2.54 5.37
C GLY A 80 -0.66 3.54 5.89
N GLU A 81 -1.01 4.82 5.92
CA GLU A 81 -0.19 5.95 6.35
C GLU A 81 0.39 5.70 7.75
N SER A 82 -0.45 5.37 8.73
CA SER A 82 0.05 5.08 10.09
C SER A 82 0.94 3.83 10.13
N ASN A 83 0.65 2.80 9.34
CA ASN A 83 1.46 1.58 9.31
C ASN A 83 2.86 1.83 8.74
N SER A 84 3.01 2.82 7.86
CA SER A 84 4.31 3.24 7.32
C SER A 84 5.31 3.68 8.40
N HIS A 85 4.81 4.07 9.59
CA HIS A 85 5.62 4.56 10.71
C HIS A 85 5.90 3.52 11.80
N PHE A 86 5.07 2.47 11.92
CA PHE A 86 5.10 1.59 13.09
C PHE A 86 5.15 0.09 12.77
N LEU A 87 4.62 -0.34 11.63
CA LEU A 87 4.44 -1.75 11.26
C LEU A 87 4.69 -1.95 9.77
N GLU A 88 5.71 -1.26 9.26
CA GLU A 88 5.96 -1.10 7.84
C GLU A 88 6.26 -2.43 7.15
N GLU A 89 6.79 -3.44 7.85
CA GLU A 89 7.12 -4.76 7.30
C GLU A 89 5.99 -5.80 7.41
N GLU A 90 4.91 -5.49 8.15
CA GLU A 90 3.85 -6.45 8.47
C GLU A 90 2.52 -6.15 7.75
N TYR A 91 2.43 -5.03 7.04
CA TYR A 91 1.18 -4.52 6.46
C TYR A 91 0.45 -5.54 5.58
N ARG A 92 1.17 -6.23 4.69
CA ARG A 92 0.58 -7.25 3.80
C ARG A 92 -0.11 -8.36 4.59
N GLY A 93 0.50 -8.80 5.70
CA GLY A 93 -0.06 -9.86 6.55
C GLY A 93 -1.39 -9.43 7.15
N TYR A 94 -1.42 -8.25 7.79
CA TYR A 94 -2.66 -7.71 8.36
C TYR A 94 -3.71 -7.42 7.30
N PHE A 95 -3.34 -6.81 6.18
CA PHE A 95 -4.30 -6.42 5.16
C PHE A 95 -4.93 -7.62 4.46
N THR A 96 -4.15 -8.64 4.12
CA THR A 96 -4.71 -9.88 3.53
C THR A 96 -5.53 -10.68 4.53
N ALA A 97 -5.22 -10.62 5.84
CA ALA A 97 -6.05 -11.18 6.89
C ALA A 97 -7.39 -10.44 7.03
N LEU A 98 -7.39 -9.11 6.95
CA LEU A 98 -8.60 -8.29 6.95
C LEU A 98 -9.53 -8.67 5.79
N ILE A 99 -9.01 -8.74 4.56
CA ILE A 99 -9.80 -9.12 3.37
C ILE A 99 -10.44 -10.50 3.57
N LYS A 100 -9.66 -11.48 4.03
CA LYS A 100 -10.16 -12.85 4.26
C LYS A 100 -11.20 -12.90 5.38
N SER A 101 -10.99 -12.15 6.46
CA SER A 101 -11.95 -12.05 7.56
C SER A 101 -13.28 -11.50 7.06
N TRP A 102 -13.26 -10.38 6.33
CA TRP A 102 -14.50 -9.75 5.89
C TRP A 102 -15.24 -10.61 4.85
N ARG A 103 -14.51 -11.33 3.98
CA ARG A 103 -15.10 -12.34 3.09
C ARG A 103 -15.83 -13.44 3.87
N ALA A 104 -15.23 -13.93 4.96
CA ALA A 104 -15.86 -14.93 5.82
C ALA A 104 -17.06 -14.35 6.58
N ASP A 105 -16.93 -13.14 7.11
CA ASP A 105 -17.98 -12.43 7.86
C ASP A 105 -19.24 -12.19 7.02
N TRP A 106 -19.08 -11.85 5.73
CA TRP A 106 -20.18 -11.72 4.76
C TRP A 106 -20.58 -13.02 4.08
N ASN A 107 -19.92 -14.14 4.39
CA ASN A 107 -20.08 -15.43 3.71
C ASN A 107 -20.01 -15.30 2.17
N GLN A 108 -19.03 -14.54 1.69
CA GLN A 108 -18.82 -14.26 0.28
C GLN A 108 -17.31 -14.32 -0.04
N GLU A 109 -16.82 -15.50 -0.44
CA GLU A 109 -15.38 -15.75 -0.69
C GLU A 109 -14.81 -14.91 -1.84
N ASP A 110 -15.65 -14.52 -2.80
CA ASP A 110 -15.31 -13.73 -3.97
C ASP A 110 -15.61 -12.23 -3.80
N LEU A 111 -15.93 -11.77 -2.58
CA LEU A 111 -16.23 -10.37 -2.32
C LEU A 111 -15.12 -9.46 -2.88
N PRO A 112 -15.44 -8.58 -3.84
CA PRO A 112 -14.43 -7.74 -4.47
C PRO A 112 -13.83 -6.74 -3.49
N PHE A 113 -12.52 -6.55 -3.57
CA PHE A 113 -11.77 -5.60 -2.73
C PHE A 113 -10.86 -4.72 -3.59
N TYR A 114 -11.08 -3.42 -3.52
CA TYR A 114 -10.31 -2.44 -4.29
C TYR A 114 -9.67 -1.42 -3.36
N TRP A 115 -8.37 -1.16 -3.53
CA TRP A 115 -7.64 -0.25 -2.65
C TRP A 115 -6.68 0.68 -3.36
N MET A 116 -6.16 1.67 -2.63
CA MET A 116 -5.23 2.65 -3.16
C MET A 116 -3.83 2.42 -2.59
N GLN A 117 -2.78 2.51 -3.41
CA GLN A 117 -1.47 2.90 -2.91
C GLN A 117 -1.58 4.31 -2.34
N LEU A 118 -0.85 4.56 -1.26
CA LEU A 118 -0.75 5.86 -0.63
C LEU A 118 -0.23 6.89 -1.64
N ALA A 119 -0.86 8.07 -1.62
CA ALA A 119 -0.38 9.23 -2.36
C ALA A 119 1.01 9.67 -1.86
N ASN A 120 1.70 10.51 -2.62
CA ASN A 120 3.00 11.02 -2.22
C ASN A 120 2.85 12.07 -1.12
N TYR A 121 3.77 12.03 -0.16
CA TYR A 121 3.83 12.93 0.99
C TYR A 121 5.27 12.94 1.51
N GLU A 122 5.85 14.10 1.79
CA GLU A 122 7.20 14.21 2.34
C GLU A 122 7.17 13.96 3.85
N VAL A 123 7.68 12.80 4.27
CA VAL A 123 7.80 12.48 5.70
C VAL A 123 9.11 13.03 6.28
N PRO A 124 9.10 13.55 7.52
CA PRO A 124 10.28 14.16 8.14
C PRO A 124 11.32 13.14 8.65
N ASP A 125 11.04 11.83 8.54
CA ASP A 125 11.87 10.75 9.07
C ASP A 125 12.28 9.77 7.96
N LYS A 126 13.60 9.54 7.78
CA LYS A 126 14.14 8.71 6.69
C LYS A 126 13.71 7.24 6.79
N ARG A 127 13.50 6.71 8.00
CA ARG A 127 13.02 5.34 8.16
C ARG A 127 11.58 5.23 7.68
N SER A 128 10.73 6.16 8.11
CA SER A 128 9.33 6.27 7.68
C SER A 128 9.21 6.50 6.18
N ASP A 129 10.15 7.24 5.57
CA ASP A 129 10.17 7.48 4.11
C ASP A 129 10.25 6.17 3.33
N LEU A 130 11.14 5.29 3.80
CA LEU A 130 11.27 3.94 3.25
C LEU A 130 10.09 3.04 3.65
N GLY A 131 9.51 3.24 4.83
CA GLY A 131 8.30 2.56 5.28
C GLY A 131 7.09 2.84 4.38
N TRP A 132 6.92 4.07 3.90
CA TRP A 132 5.85 4.46 2.97
C TRP A 132 5.92 3.68 1.65
N ALA A 133 7.12 3.63 1.05
CA ALA A 133 7.37 2.84 -0.15
C ALA A 133 7.18 1.33 0.09
N SER A 134 7.59 0.84 1.26
CA SER A 134 7.40 -0.57 1.65
C SER A 134 5.92 -0.94 1.75
N VAL A 135 5.10 -0.12 2.43
CA VAL A 135 3.64 -0.31 2.51
C VAL A 135 3.01 -0.28 1.13
N ASN A 136 3.40 0.66 0.27
CA ASN A 136 2.92 0.72 -1.12
C ASN A 136 3.27 -0.56 -1.91
N ASN A 137 4.50 -1.06 -1.82
CA ASN A 137 4.86 -2.32 -2.46
C ASN A 137 4.10 -3.53 -1.85
N GLN A 138 3.78 -3.50 -0.56
CA GLN A 138 2.96 -4.55 0.08
C GLN A 138 1.48 -4.51 -0.34
N LEU A 139 0.91 -3.31 -0.53
CA LEU A 139 -0.39 -3.13 -1.17
C LEU A 139 -0.40 -3.73 -2.58
N ARG A 140 0.67 -3.52 -3.37
CA ARG A 140 0.83 -4.18 -4.68
C ARG A 140 0.90 -5.70 -4.55
N GLN A 141 1.71 -6.21 -3.62
CA GLN A 141 1.83 -7.66 -3.41
C GLN A 141 0.52 -8.32 -2.97
N SER A 142 -0.39 -7.56 -2.35
CA SER A 142 -1.70 -8.06 -1.92
C SER A 142 -2.65 -8.36 -3.09
N LEU A 143 -2.36 -7.85 -4.31
CA LEU A 143 -3.07 -8.22 -5.54
C LEU A 143 -2.97 -9.71 -5.90
N LYS A 144 -2.12 -10.47 -5.21
CA LYS A 144 -2.08 -11.94 -5.34
C LYS A 144 -3.37 -12.61 -4.87
N LEU A 145 -4.22 -11.93 -4.09
CA LEU A 145 -5.57 -12.41 -3.76
C LEU A 145 -6.51 -12.19 -4.95
N ALA A 146 -7.33 -13.20 -5.27
CA ALA A 146 -8.34 -13.09 -6.32
C ALA A 146 -9.44 -12.07 -5.98
N HIS A 147 -10.13 -11.56 -7.00
CA HIS A 147 -11.17 -10.53 -6.89
C HIS A 147 -10.66 -9.26 -6.20
N THR A 148 -9.49 -8.79 -6.62
CA THR A 148 -8.87 -7.58 -6.09
C THR A 148 -8.39 -6.64 -7.17
N GLY A 149 -8.19 -5.38 -6.80
CA GLY A 149 -7.65 -4.34 -7.68
C GLY A 149 -7.04 -3.19 -6.88
N MET A 150 -6.16 -2.44 -7.54
CA MET A 150 -5.40 -1.37 -6.90
C MET A 150 -5.26 -0.14 -7.79
N ALA A 151 -5.53 1.03 -7.23
CA ALA A 151 -5.19 2.32 -7.80
C ALA A 151 -3.84 2.82 -7.27
N VAL A 152 -3.04 3.45 -8.13
CA VAL A 152 -1.74 4.04 -7.79
C VAL A 152 -1.91 5.55 -7.68
N LEU A 153 -1.37 6.21 -6.64
CA LEU A 153 -1.67 7.62 -6.34
C LEU A 153 -0.47 8.56 -6.14
N TYR A 154 0.78 8.09 -6.19
CA TYR A 154 1.94 8.94 -5.87
C TYR A 154 2.14 10.13 -6.83
N ASP A 155 1.43 10.18 -7.95
CA ASP A 155 1.46 11.25 -8.95
C ASP A 155 0.38 12.32 -8.72
N ILE A 156 -0.49 12.14 -7.72
CA ILE A 156 -1.62 13.04 -7.44
C ILE A 156 -1.77 13.45 -5.96
N GLY A 157 -0.72 13.29 -5.15
CA GLY A 157 -0.63 13.83 -3.79
C GLY A 157 0.27 15.05 -3.69
N GLU A 158 0.50 15.50 -2.46
CA GLU A 158 1.18 16.75 -2.15
C GLU A 158 2.27 16.51 -1.11
N ALA A 159 3.50 16.95 -1.40
CA ALA A 159 4.64 16.76 -0.48
C ALA A 159 4.36 17.29 0.94
N LYS A 160 3.57 18.35 1.08
CA LYS A 160 3.32 19.03 2.36
C LYS A 160 1.99 18.67 3.02
N ASP A 161 1.18 17.83 2.41
CA ASP A 161 -0.11 17.41 2.96
C ASP A 161 -0.31 15.93 2.72
N VAL A 162 -0.48 15.17 3.80
CA VAL A 162 -0.71 13.73 3.74
C VAL A 162 -2.06 13.40 3.08
N HIS A 163 -2.96 14.38 2.99
CA HIS A 163 -4.29 14.21 2.40
C HIS A 163 -4.32 14.66 0.94
N PRO A 164 -4.43 13.75 -0.04
CA PRO A 164 -4.47 14.15 -1.45
C PRO A 164 -5.67 15.05 -1.76
N HIS A 165 -5.45 16.18 -2.45
CA HIS A 165 -6.54 17.07 -2.85
C HIS A 165 -7.27 16.53 -4.07
N ASN A 166 -6.57 15.85 -4.99
CA ASN A 166 -7.15 15.22 -6.17
C ASN A 166 -7.85 13.88 -5.85
N LYS A 167 -8.92 13.96 -5.06
CA LYS A 167 -9.79 12.81 -4.74
C LYS A 167 -10.58 12.30 -5.95
N MET A 168 -10.76 13.14 -6.96
CA MET A 168 -11.49 12.80 -8.19
C MET A 168 -10.75 11.72 -8.98
N ASP A 169 -9.45 11.88 -9.22
CA ASP A 169 -8.71 10.85 -9.95
C ASP A 169 -8.46 9.60 -9.11
N ALA A 170 -8.32 9.75 -7.78
CA ALA A 170 -8.27 8.59 -6.88
C ALA A 170 -9.53 7.72 -7.01
N GLY A 171 -10.72 8.33 -6.94
CA GLY A 171 -12.00 7.64 -7.11
C GLY A 171 -12.18 7.04 -8.51
N LYS A 172 -11.86 7.80 -9.57
CA LYS A 172 -11.94 7.30 -10.96
C LYS A 172 -11.05 6.09 -11.18
N ARG A 173 -9.81 6.11 -10.70
CA ARG A 173 -8.85 5.00 -10.85
C ARG A 173 -9.33 3.73 -10.15
N LEU A 174 -9.91 3.84 -8.96
CA LEU A 174 -10.55 2.68 -8.30
C LEU A 174 -11.76 2.19 -9.07
N ALA A 175 -12.61 3.10 -9.55
CA ALA A 175 -13.84 2.74 -10.25
C ALA A 175 -13.56 1.91 -11.51
N LEU A 176 -12.43 2.10 -12.20
CA LEU A 176 -12.08 1.29 -13.38
C LEU A 176 -12.08 -0.22 -13.09
N TRP A 177 -11.56 -0.63 -11.93
CA TRP A 177 -11.55 -2.03 -11.51
C TRP A 177 -12.97 -2.56 -11.31
N ALA A 178 -13.78 -1.83 -10.55
CA ALA A 178 -15.16 -2.25 -10.28
C ALA A 178 -16.00 -2.27 -11.55
N LEU A 179 -15.87 -1.24 -12.40
CA LEU A 179 -16.58 -1.12 -13.67
C LEU A 179 -16.33 -2.35 -14.56
N LYS A 180 -15.07 -2.76 -14.71
CA LYS A 180 -14.71 -3.95 -15.48
C LYS A 180 -15.22 -5.24 -14.83
N ASN A 181 -14.90 -5.45 -13.56
CA ASN A 181 -14.99 -6.76 -12.93
C ASN A 181 -16.40 -7.06 -12.38
N ASP A 182 -17.13 -6.04 -11.94
CA ASP A 182 -18.40 -6.22 -11.20
C ASP A 182 -19.61 -5.67 -11.96
N TYR A 183 -19.39 -4.71 -12.87
CA TYR A 183 -20.46 -4.06 -13.63
C TYR A 183 -20.44 -4.39 -15.13
N ASN A 184 -19.48 -5.20 -15.61
CA ASN A 184 -19.33 -5.59 -17.02
C ASN A 184 -19.28 -4.38 -17.97
N VAL A 185 -18.66 -3.29 -17.53
CA VAL A 185 -18.44 -2.11 -18.35
C VAL A 185 -17.07 -2.22 -19.01
N GLU A 186 -17.05 -2.11 -20.34
CA GLU A 186 -15.82 -2.06 -21.12
C GLU A 186 -14.98 -0.85 -20.70
N VAL A 187 -13.74 -1.11 -20.28
CA VAL A 187 -12.75 -0.09 -19.91
C VAL A 187 -11.42 -0.42 -20.60
N SER A 188 -10.76 0.59 -21.16
CA SER A 188 -9.53 0.39 -21.93
C SER A 188 -8.34 -0.02 -21.06
N ALA A 189 -8.33 0.35 -19.78
CA ALA A 189 -7.36 -0.08 -18.78
C ALA A 189 -7.96 0.00 -17.38
N VAL A 190 -7.56 -0.91 -16.49
CA VAL A 190 -7.96 -0.91 -15.07
C VAL A 190 -6.87 -0.39 -14.14
N SER A 191 -5.61 -0.49 -14.56
CA SER A 191 -4.46 -0.06 -13.78
C SER A 191 -3.36 0.43 -14.69
N GLY A 192 -2.37 1.09 -14.09
CA GLY A 192 -1.09 1.34 -14.73
C GLY A 192 -0.17 0.13 -14.63
N PRO A 193 1.07 0.25 -15.14
CA PRO A 193 2.00 -0.88 -15.19
C PRO A 193 2.24 -1.52 -13.82
N LEU A 194 2.02 -2.83 -13.72
CA LEU A 194 2.32 -3.60 -12.52
C LEU A 194 3.53 -4.50 -12.76
N TYR A 195 4.45 -4.58 -11.80
CA TYR A 195 5.59 -5.49 -11.89
C TYR A 195 5.11 -6.94 -12.06
N HIS A 196 5.62 -7.62 -13.08
CA HIS A 196 5.28 -9.02 -13.36
C HIS A 196 6.49 -9.96 -13.18
N SER A 197 7.64 -9.64 -13.78
CA SER A 197 8.88 -10.43 -13.64
C SER A 197 10.10 -9.63 -14.07
N HIS A 198 11.30 -10.17 -13.84
CA HIS A 198 12.54 -9.60 -14.35
C HIS A 198 13.53 -10.67 -14.84
N LYS A 199 14.51 -10.24 -15.63
CA LYS A 199 15.67 -11.05 -16.03
C LYS A 199 16.94 -10.21 -15.90
N ILE A 200 17.94 -10.75 -15.21
CA ILE A 200 19.28 -10.15 -15.14
C ILE A 200 20.05 -10.56 -16.40
N LYS A 201 20.57 -9.58 -17.13
CA LYS A 201 21.41 -9.76 -18.33
C LYS A 201 22.69 -8.97 -18.16
N ARG A 202 23.77 -9.66 -17.78
CA ARG A 202 25.08 -9.04 -17.48
C ARG A 202 24.91 -7.95 -16.40
N ASN A 203 25.16 -6.69 -16.75
CA ASN A 203 25.07 -5.52 -15.89
C ASN A 203 23.71 -4.79 -15.96
N LYS A 204 22.69 -5.42 -16.56
CA LYS A 204 21.36 -4.82 -16.74
C LYS A 204 20.26 -5.73 -16.21
N ILE A 205 19.13 -5.13 -15.81
CA ILE A 205 17.91 -5.85 -15.45
C ILE A 205 16.80 -5.46 -16.42
N GLN A 206 16.20 -6.44 -17.07
CA GLN A 206 15.01 -6.26 -17.90
C GLN A 206 13.77 -6.60 -17.10
N ILE A 207 12.94 -5.62 -16.84
CA ILE A 207 11.69 -5.73 -16.09
C ILE A 207 10.54 -5.87 -17.07
N THR A 208 9.65 -6.82 -16.80
CA THR A 208 8.42 -7.03 -17.55
C THR A 208 7.25 -6.58 -16.68
N PHE A 209 6.35 -5.81 -17.29
CA PHE A 209 5.13 -5.31 -16.65
C PHE A 209 3.89 -5.98 -17.23
N SER A 210 2.87 -6.14 -16.38
CA SER A 210 1.47 -6.32 -16.80
C SER A 210 0.75 -4.96 -16.80
N GLU A 211 -0.54 -4.93 -17.14
CA GLU A 211 -1.39 -3.70 -17.12
C GLU A 211 -0.80 -2.50 -17.90
N VAL A 212 -0.20 -2.80 -19.06
CA VAL A 212 0.45 -1.78 -19.91
C VAL A 212 -0.46 -1.22 -21.00
N GLY A 213 -1.73 -1.66 -21.10
CA GLY A 213 -2.62 -1.31 -22.21
C GLY A 213 -1.99 -1.64 -23.57
N GLU A 214 -1.82 -0.62 -24.41
CA GLU A 214 -1.14 -0.73 -25.71
C GLU A 214 0.36 -0.50 -25.61
N GLY A 215 0.85 0.10 -24.53
CA GLY A 215 2.29 0.25 -24.27
C GLY A 215 2.64 1.14 -23.10
N LEU A 216 3.92 1.10 -22.73
CA LEU A 216 4.51 1.98 -21.74
C LEU A 216 4.84 3.35 -22.36
N ILE A 217 4.68 4.41 -21.57
CA ILE A 217 5.06 5.77 -21.93
C ILE A 217 5.83 6.45 -20.81
N VAL A 218 6.57 7.49 -21.18
CA VAL A 218 7.03 8.50 -20.21
C VAL A 218 5.92 9.54 -20.10
N GLY A 219 5.32 9.66 -18.93
CA GLY A 219 4.14 10.51 -18.71
C GLY A 219 4.41 11.62 -17.69
N HIS A 220 3.62 12.68 -17.79
CA HIS A 220 3.61 13.78 -16.83
C HIS A 220 2.17 14.08 -16.40
N LYS A 221 1.91 14.03 -15.09
CA LYS A 221 0.65 14.40 -14.46
C LYS A 221 0.79 15.82 -13.90
N HIS A 222 -0.19 16.68 -14.19
CA HIS A 222 -0.28 18.01 -13.58
C HIS A 222 -1.69 18.25 -13.06
N LEU A 223 -1.84 18.29 -11.73
CA LEU A 223 -3.10 18.55 -11.05
C LEU A 223 -4.23 17.66 -11.63
N LEU A 224 -5.35 18.26 -12.02
CA LEU A 224 -6.51 17.56 -12.57
C LEU A 224 -6.40 17.24 -14.07
N ASN A 225 -5.37 17.71 -14.77
CA ASN A 225 -5.23 17.47 -16.21
C ASN A 225 -4.93 15.99 -16.48
N PRO A 226 -5.42 15.42 -17.60
CA PRO A 226 -4.99 14.09 -18.04
C PRO A 226 -3.45 14.01 -18.14
N VAL A 227 -2.90 12.82 -17.94
CA VAL A 227 -1.45 12.59 -18.12
C VAL A 227 -1.10 12.87 -19.58
N SER A 228 -0.07 13.68 -19.79
CA SER A 228 0.50 13.93 -21.12
C SER A 228 1.74 13.05 -21.33
N GLU A 229 1.86 12.47 -22.51
CA GLU A 229 3.08 11.78 -22.90
C GLU A 229 4.20 12.80 -23.17
N VAL A 230 5.40 12.49 -22.68
CA VAL A 230 6.59 13.32 -22.86
C VAL A 230 7.65 12.55 -23.65
N LYS A 231 7.92 13.01 -24.87
CA LYS A 231 8.91 12.35 -25.76
C LYS A 231 10.33 12.72 -25.36
N ASN A 232 11.27 11.80 -25.63
CA ASN A 232 12.72 12.00 -25.46
C ASN A 232 13.17 12.35 -24.03
N GLN A 233 12.39 12.02 -23.00
CA GLN A 233 12.83 12.11 -21.61
C GLN A 233 13.21 10.73 -21.07
N PRO A 234 14.26 10.64 -20.22
CA PRO A 234 14.62 9.40 -19.56
C PRO A 234 13.55 9.02 -18.52
N LEU A 235 13.42 7.72 -18.27
CA LEU A 235 12.68 7.24 -17.10
C LEU A 235 13.45 7.64 -15.83
N LYS A 236 12.71 8.11 -14.83
CA LYS A 236 13.23 8.54 -13.53
C LYS A 236 12.83 7.54 -12.44
N TRP A 237 13.41 7.67 -11.26
CA TRP A 237 13.03 6.91 -10.05
C TRP A 237 13.21 5.40 -10.12
N PHE A 238 14.17 4.93 -10.92
CA PHE A 238 14.67 3.57 -10.85
C PHE A 238 15.92 3.52 -9.99
N GLU A 239 16.00 2.53 -9.11
CA GLU A 239 17.19 2.22 -8.34
C GLU A 239 17.56 0.75 -8.49
N ILE A 240 18.86 0.46 -8.53
CA ILE A 240 19.42 -0.88 -8.61
C ILE A 240 20.10 -1.22 -7.28
N LYS A 241 19.88 -2.46 -6.83
CA LYS A 241 20.63 -3.04 -5.72
C LYS A 241 21.91 -3.69 -6.22
N GLY A 242 23.05 -3.27 -5.68
CA GLY A 242 24.35 -3.90 -5.92
C GLY A 242 24.53 -5.22 -5.15
N LYS A 243 25.65 -5.91 -5.41
CA LYS A 243 26.05 -7.11 -4.64
C LYS A 243 26.51 -6.81 -3.22
N ASP A 244 26.96 -5.59 -2.98
CA ASP A 244 27.24 -5.01 -1.66
C ASP A 244 25.99 -4.92 -0.77
N GLY A 245 24.79 -4.94 -1.38
CA GLY A 245 23.53 -4.83 -0.69
C GLY A 245 22.92 -3.43 -0.73
N GLU A 246 23.64 -2.46 -1.27
CA GLU A 246 23.29 -1.04 -1.31
C GLU A 246 22.43 -0.68 -2.54
N TRP A 247 21.69 0.42 -2.43
CA TRP A 247 20.81 0.93 -3.49
C TRP A 247 21.42 2.15 -4.19
N TYR A 248 21.40 2.12 -5.51
CA TYR A 248 22.00 3.16 -6.37
C TYR A 248 20.97 3.65 -7.39
N SER A 249 20.97 4.95 -7.67
CA SER A 249 20.23 5.52 -8.80
C SER A 249 20.59 4.80 -10.09
N ALA A 250 19.59 4.50 -10.91
CA ALA A 250 19.77 3.74 -12.14
C ALA A 250 19.17 4.48 -13.35
N GLN A 251 19.80 4.27 -14.50
CA GLN A 251 19.24 4.64 -15.79
C GLN A 251 18.22 3.60 -16.21
N ALA A 252 17.16 4.05 -16.90
CA ALA A 252 16.11 3.17 -17.39
C ALA A 252 15.59 3.63 -18.75
N LYS A 253 15.22 2.66 -19.60
CA LYS A 253 14.60 2.91 -20.90
C LYS A 253 13.53 1.88 -21.24
N ILE A 254 12.47 2.30 -21.89
CA ILE A 254 11.46 1.41 -22.46
C ILE A 254 12.08 0.72 -23.68
N ILE A 255 12.07 -0.61 -23.71
CA ILE A 255 12.68 -1.42 -24.79
C ILE A 255 11.67 -2.21 -25.61
N SER A 256 10.42 -2.27 -25.17
CA SER A 256 9.30 -2.90 -25.89
C SER A 256 7.98 -2.48 -25.25
N LYS A 257 6.85 -2.91 -25.83
CA LYS A 257 5.49 -2.66 -25.34
C LYS A 257 5.35 -2.76 -23.81
N ASN A 258 5.94 -3.78 -23.19
CA ASN A 258 5.76 -4.07 -21.77
C ASN A 258 7.06 -4.26 -20.98
N LYS A 259 8.20 -3.75 -21.48
CA LYS A 259 9.49 -3.94 -20.81
C LYS A 259 10.29 -2.67 -20.67
N VAL A 260 10.93 -2.54 -19.51
CA VAL A 260 11.94 -1.53 -19.21
C VAL A 260 13.26 -2.23 -18.97
N GLU A 261 14.34 -1.71 -19.56
CA GLU A 261 15.71 -2.09 -19.22
C GLU A 261 16.28 -1.07 -18.24
N VAL A 262 16.88 -1.54 -17.15
CA VAL A 262 17.43 -0.73 -16.06
C VAL A 262 18.90 -1.11 -15.86
N TRP A 263 19.79 -0.12 -15.70
CA TRP A 263 21.23 -0.33 -15.50
C TRP A 263 21.89 0.81 -14.71
N SER A 264 23.07 0.55 -14.14
CA SER A 264 23.94 1.57 -13.53
C SER A 264 25.18 1.79 -14.39
N GLU A 265 25.70 3.01 -14.40
CA GLU A 265 26.96 3.36 -15.09
C GLU A 265 28.20 2.86 -14.35
N GLU A 266 28.08 2.55 -13.05
CA GLU A 266 29.21 2.22 -12.16
C GLU A 266 29.74 0.78 -12.32
N GLY A 267 29.31 0.04 -13.35
CA GLY A 267 29.77 -1.35 -13.56
C GLY A 267 29.26 -2.34 -12.51
N LEU A 268 28.23 -1.97 -11.75
CA LEU A 268 27.63 -2.81 -10.70
C LEU A 268 27.08 -4.12 -11.27
N MET A 269 27.20 -5.20 -10.49
CA MET A 269 26.48 -6.46 -10.73
C MET A 269 25.10 -6.37 -10.07
N PRO A 270 24.00 -6.22 -10.82
CA PRO A 270 22.72 -5.87 -10.24
C PRO A 270 22.02 -7.11 -9.67
N MET A 271 21.39 -6.96 -8.50
CA MET A 271 20.65 -8.01 -7.80
C MET A 271 19.14 -7.80 -7.81
N ALA A 272 18.69 -6.54 -7.76
CA ALA A 272 17.28 -6.19 -7.69
C ALA A 272 17.06 -4.78 -8.26
N VAL A 273 15.81 -4.47 -8.62
CA VAL A 273 15.38 -3.12 -8.97
C VAL A 273 14.21 -2.72 -8.08
N ARG A 274 14.15 -1.45 -7.73
CA ARG A 274 12.94 -0.82 -7.20
C ARG A 274 12.59 0.44 -7.98
N TYR A 275 11.31 0.82 -7.94
CA TYR A 275 10.78 1.98 -8.63
C TYR A 275 9.94 2.82 -7.69
N ALA A 276 10.11 4.15 -7.79
CA ALA A 276 9.39 5.14 -6.97
C ALA A 276 9.46 4.81 -5.46
N TRP A 277 10.62 4.35 -5.00
CA TRP A 277 10.82 3.85 -3.63
C TRP A 277 11.13 4.99 -2.65
N SER A 278 10.15 5.88 -2.46
CA SER A 278 10.17 6.97 -1.47
C SER A 278 8.73 7.32 -1.10
N SER A 279 8.54 8.01 0.02
CA SER A 279 7.27 8.65 0.38
C SER A 279 6.87 9.76 -0.59
N ASN A 280 7.85 10.45 -1.19
CA ASN A 280 7.61 11.51 -2.17
C ASN A 280 8.46 11.34 -3.45
N PRO A 281 8.09 10.40 -4.35
CA PRO A 281 8.83 10.14 -5.58
C PRO A 281 8.53 11.20 -6.67
N GLU A 282 8.79 12.47 -6.38
CA GLU A 282 8.45 13.61 -7.25
C GLU A 282 9.07 13.46 -8.65
N GLY A 283 8.21 13.44 -9.67
CA GLY A 283 8.65 13.28 -11.07
C GLY A 283 8.87 11.84 -11.50
N ALA A 284 8.43 10.84 -10.72
CA ALA A 284 8.26 9.46 -11.19
C ALA A 284 7.32 9.43 -12.40
N ASN A 285 7.83 8.92 -13.53
CA ASN A 285 7.27 9.22 -14.85
C ASN A 285 6.94 8.00 -15.71
N LEU A 286 6.82 6.79 -15.14
CA LEU A 286 6.41 5.59 -15.89
C LEU A 286 4.89 5.42 -15.84
N TYR A 287 4.25 5.40 -17.00
CA TYR A 287 2.81 5.21 -17.15
C TYR A 287 2.53 4.18 -18.25
N ASN A 288 1.30 3.70 -18.34
CA ASN A 288 0.80 3.11 -19.58
C ASN A 288 0.23 4.19 -20.51
N ASN A 289 -0.08 3.81 -21.75
CA ASN A 289 -0.64 4.68 -22.78
C ASN A 289 -2.04 5.25 -22.44
N HIS A 290 -2.69 4.77 -21.38
CA HIS A 290 -3.96 5.31 -20.88
C HIS A 290 -3.76 6.33 -19.74
N GLY A 291 -2.52 6.70 -19.42
CA GLY A 291 -2.22 7.71 -18.41
C GLY A 291 -2.38 7.21 -16.97
N LEU A 292 -2.29 5.89 -16.75
CA LEU A 292 -2.28 5.31 -15.40
C LEU A 292 -0.83 5.02 -14.96
N PRO A 293 -0.41 5.49 -13.77
CA PRO A 293 0.98 5.38 -13.31
C PRO A 293 1.37 3.96 -12.91
N ALA A 294 2.64 3.62 -13.12
CA ALA A 294 3.19 2.33 -12.69
C ALA A 294 3.21 2.22 -11.17
N SER A 295 2.85 1.06 -10.60
CA SER A 295 2.87 0.90 -9.14
C SER A 295 4.28 1.02 -8.56
N VAL A 296 4.40 1.53 -7.32
CA VAL A 296 5.63 1.37 -6.53
C VAL A 296 5.93 -0.12 -6.38
N PHE A 297 7.17 -0.54 -6.67
CA PHE A 297 7.55 -1.95 -6.57
C PHE A 297 9.02 -2.16 -6.19
N LEU A 298 9.29 -3.36 -5.66
CA LEU A 298 10.60 -3.99 -5.55
C LEU A 298 10.53 -5.35 -6.27
N THR A 299 11.55 -5.69 -7.05
CA THR A 299 11.65 -7.00 -7.70
C THR A 299 11.70 -8.13 -6.67
N GLU A 300 10.89 -9.16 -6.90
CA GLU A 300 10.74 -10.37 -6.08
C GLU A 300 11.00 -11.64 -6.89
#